data_AF-K1TM20-F1
#
_entry.id   AF-K1TM20-F1
#
_cell.length_a   1.000
_cell.length_b   1.000
_cell.length_c   1.000
_cell.angle_alpha   90.00
_cell.angle_beta   90.00
_cell.angle_gamma   90.00
#
_symmetry.space_group_name_H-M   'P 1'
#
loop_
_entity.id
_entity.type
_entity.pdbx_description
1 polymer ?
#
loop_
_entity_poly.entity_id
_entity_poly.type
_entity_poly.pdbx_seq_one_letter_code
_entity_poly.pdbx_strand_id
1 'polypeptide(L)'
;MEEAFLLLMAWLYRQKGFSPEMLEDEEVREFIKKTAALLDNAVDLSVREVPLDEVSVQRLKESDYVFSGIKTFHELNEAFPSLLDEDGGLKPFERFLNDVQ
;
A
#
# COMPACT_ATOMS: atom_id res chain seq x y z
N MET A 1 -9.68 -0.16 -5.22
CA MET A 1 -8.23 -0.42 -5.06
C MET A 1 -7.42 0.26 -6.16
N GLU A 2 -7.77 0.08 -7.43
CA GLU A 2 -7.07 0.71 -8.57
C GLU A 2 -6.90 2.24 -8.44
N GLU A 3 -7.97 2.97 -8.11
CA GLU A 3 -7.89 4.43 -7.91
C GLU A 3 -6.93 4.81 -6.77
N ALA A 4 -6.95 4.06 -5.66
CA ALA A 4 -6.05 4.30 -4.54
C ALA A 4 -4.60 4.03 -4.91
N PHE A 5 -4.35 2.99 -5.71
CA PHE A 5 -3.03 2.69 -6.23
C PHE A 5 -2.52 3.79 -7.16
N LEU A 6 -3.37 4.30 -8.06
CA LEU A 6 -2.99 5.40 -8.95
C LEU A 6 -2.62 6.67 -8.16
N LEU A 7 -3.39 7.01 -7.12
CA LEU A 7 -3.08 8.14 -6.24
C LEU A 7 -1.77 7.93 -5.49
N LEU A 8 -1.51 6.71 -5.01
CA LEU A 8 -0.27 6.35 -4.33
C LEU A 8 0.94 6.48 -5.28
N MET A 9 0.84 5.96 -6.50
CA MET A 9 1.90 6.07 -7.51
C MET A 9 2.13 7.52 -7.93
N ALA A 10 1.06 8.32 -8.05
CA ALA A 10 1.18 9.75 -8.31
C ALA A 10 1.87 10.48 -7.14
N TRP A 11 1.62 10.08 -5.90
CA TRP A 11 2.33 10.59 -4.72
C TRP A 11 3.81 10.20 -4.77
N LEU A 12 4.14 8.94 -5.06
CA LEU A 12 5.52 8.45 -5.14
C LEU A 12 6.33 9.17 -6.22
N TYR A 13 5.70 9.44 -7.36
CA TYR A 13 6.31 10.16 -8.49
C TYR A 13 6.78 11.59 -8.17
N ARG A 14 6.21 12.21 -7.11
CA ARG A 14 6.62 13.55 -6.66
C ARG A 14 7.78 13.53 -5.68
N GLN A 15 8.20 12.35 -5.22
CA GLN A 15 9.21 12.21 -4.18
C GLN A 15 10.63 12.25 -4.74
N LYS A 16 11.55 12.86 -3.98
CA LYS A 16 12.98 12.90 -4.31
C LYS A 16 13.80 11.77 -3.66
N GLY A 17 13.17 11.06 -2.74
CA GLY A 17 13.73 9.96 -1.96
C GLY A 17 12.58 9.20 -1.31
N PHE A 18 12.86 8.04 -0.75
CA PHE A 18 11.87 7.25 -0.03
C PHE A 18 12.44 6.82 1.32
N SER A 19 11.67 7.01 2.39
CA SER A 19 12.05 6.61 3.75
C SER A 19 10.84 6.14 4.57
N PRO A 20 11.03 5.36 5.65
CA PRO A 20 9.93 4.82 6.44
C PRO A 20 8.99 5.88 7.04
N GLU A 21 9.51 7.07 7.37
CA GLU A 21 8.73 8.17 7.93
C GLU A 21 7.63 8.65 6.97
N MET A 22 7.81 8.45 5.66
CA MET A 22 6.83 8.81 4.65
C MET A 22 5.58 7.93 4.67
N LEU A 23 5.56 6.82 5.43
CA LEU A 23 4.33 6.07 5.72
C LEU A 23 3.31 6.90 6.52
N GLU A 24 3.74 8.03 7.09
CA GLU A 24 2.85 8.94 7.79
C GLU A 24 2.09 9.90 6.88
N ASP A 25 2.48 10.01 5.61
CA ASP A 25 1.83 10.88 4.63
C ASP A 25 0.38 10.44 4.39
N GLU A 26 -0.50 11.42 4.17
CA GLU A 26 -1.94 11.18 4.07
C GLU A 26 -2.28 10.21 2.94
N GLU A 27 -1.71 10.39 1.75
CA GLU A 27 -1.94 9.50 0.60
C GLU A 27 -1.49 8.06 0.88
N VAL A 28 -0.38 7.90 1.60
CA VAL A 28 0.16 6.58 1.95
C VAL A 28 -0.69 5.92 3.03
N ARG A 29 -1.07 6.67 4.08
CA ARG A 29 -1.98 6.18 5.14
C ARG A 29 -3.35 5.79 4.59
N GLU A 30 -3.89 6.55 3.65
CA GLU A 30 -5.17 6.20 3.02
C GLU A 30 -5.08 4.92 2.18
N PHE A 31 -3.95 4.68 1.49
CA PHE A 31 -3.74 3.41 0.82
C PHE A 31 -3.64 2.24 1.81
N ILE A 32 -2.87 2.41 2.89
CA ILE A 32 -2.75 1.40 3.97
C ILE A 32 -4.13 1.05 4.55
N LYS A 33 -4.95 2.05 4.87
CA LYS A 33 -6.30 1.84 5.41
C LYS A 33 -7.20 1.09 4.42
N LYS A 34 -7.13 1.41 3.12
CA LYS A 34 -7.91 0.72 2.09
C LYS A 34 -7.49 -0.73 1.93
N THR A 35 -6.18 -1.02 1.98
CA THR A 35 -5.65 -2.38 1.95
C THR A 35 -6.07 -3.16 3.20
N ALA A 36 -5.94 -2.55 4.38
CA ALA A 36 -6.37 -3.15 5.65
C ALA A 36 -7.88 -3.46 5.63
N ALA A 37 -8.71 -2.52 5.18
CA ALA A 37 -10.15 -2.74 5.06
C ALA A 37 -10.51 -3.88 4.09
N LEU A 38 -9.73 -4.10 3.04
CA LEU A 38 -9.93 -5.24 2.13
C LEU A 38 -9.66 -6.56 2.85
N LEU A 39 -8.62 -6.63 3.68
CA LEU A 39 -8.30 -7.80 4.51
C LEU A 39 -9.31 -8.01 5.63
N ASP A 40 -9.72 -6.95 6.32
CA ASP A 40 -10.75 -6.99 7.37
C ASP A 40 -12.07 -7.58 6.84
N ASN A 41 -12.45 -7.24 5.61
CA ASN A 41 -13.63 -7.82 4.97
C ASN A 41 -13.46 -9.33 4.72
N ALA A 42 -12.27 -9.79 4.37
CA ALA A 42 -11.98 -11.22 4.21
C ALA A 42 -12.01 -11.96 5.57
N VAL A 43 -11.55 -11.31 6.64
CA VAL A 43 -11.69 -11.81 8.02
C VAL A 43 -13.17 -11.96 8.37
N ASP A 44 -13.99 -10.93 8.14
CA ASP A 44 -15.41 -10.96 8.47
C ASP A 44 -16.19 -12.03 7.69
N LEU A 45 -15.74 -12.36 6.46
CA LEU A 45 -16.30 -13.47 5.70
C LEU A 45 -15.87 -14.83 6.26
N SER A 46 -14.59 -15.02 6.59
CA SER A 46 -14.07 -16.30 7.10
C SER A 46 -14.58 -16.66 8.50
N VAL A 47 -14.77 -15.66 9.38
CA VAL A 47 -15.31 -15.86 10.73
C VAL A 47 -16.76 -16.36 10.71
N ARG A 48 -17.53 -16.06 9.64
CA ARG A 48 -18.86 -16.65 9.45
C ARG A 48 -18.80 -18.15 9.17
N GLU A 49 -17.72 -18.60 8.53
CA GLU A 49 -17.49 -20.02 8.22
C GLU A 49 -16.92 -20.77 9.43
N VAL A 50 -15.98 -20.16 10.16
CA VAL A 50 -15.37 -20.70 11.38
C VAL A 50 -15.37 -19.62 12.48
N PRO A 51 -16.27 -19.70 13.47
CA PRO A 51 -16.40 -18.67 14.50
C PRO A 51 -15.13 -18.51 15.35
N LEU A 52 -14.70 -17.26 15.54
CA LEU A 52 -13.68 -16.82 16.49
C LEU A 52 -14.32 -15.90 17.53
N ASP A 53 -13.70 -15.78 18.71
CA ASP A 53 -14.13 -14.80 19.71
C ASP A 53 -13.77 -13.37 19.28
N GLU A 54 -14.49 -12.38 19.81
CA GLU A 54 -14.34 -10.96 19.43
C GLU A 54 -12.90 -10.44 19.63
N VAL A 55 -12.18 -10.90 20.65
CA VAL A 55 -10.80 -10.47 20.92
C VAL A 55 -9.87 -11.02 19.86
N SER A 56 -10.04 -12.28 19.45
CA SER A 56 -9.26 -12.89 18.38
C SER A 56 -9.51 -12.20 17.03
N VAL A 57 -10.77 -11.88 16.71
CA VAL A 57 -11.11 -11.12 15.50
C VAL A 57 -10.46 -9.75 15.50
N GLN A 58 -10.55 -9.02 16.62
CA GLN A 58 -9.96 -7.70 16.75
C GLN A 58 -8.42 -7.73 16.56
N ARG A 59 -7.74 -8.71 17.16
CA ARG A 59 -6.28 -8.88 16.99
C ARG A 59 -5.88 -9.19 15.56
N LEU A 60 -6.72 -9.95 14.84
CA LEU A 60 -6.45 -10.26 13.44
C LEU A 60 -6.56 -8.99 12.57
N LYS A 61 -7.58 -8.16 12.78
CA LYS A 61 -7.73 -6.88 12.08
C LYS A 61 -6.62 -5.87 12.41
N GLU A 62 -6.16 -5.84 13.67
CA GLU A 62 -4.96 -5.07 14.05
C GLU A 62 -3.71 -5.55 13.31
N SER A 63 -3.57 -6.86 13.14
CA SER A 63 -2.48 -7.46 12.34
C SER A 63 -2.61 -7.08 10.86
N ASP A 64 -3.82 -7.08 10.30
CA ASP A 64 -4.07 -6.68 8.91
C ASP A 64 -3.65 -5.23 8.64
N TYR A 65 -3.86 -4.33 9.59
CA TYR A 65 -3.38 -2.95 9.49
C TYR A 65 -1.84 -2.87 9.48
N VAL A 66 -1.16 -3.55 10.42
CA VAL A 66 0.32 -3.56 10.47
C VAL A 66 0.90 -4.17 9.21
N PHE A 67 0.36 -5.31 8.76
CA PHE A 67 0.77 -5.96 7.53
C PHE A 67 0.58 -5.06 6.30
N SER A 68 -0.56 -4.36 6.21
CA SER A 68 -0.83 -3.42 5.12
C SER A 68 0.19 -2.29 5.07
N GLY A 69 0.65 -1.79 6.21
CA GLY A 69 1.74 -0.81 6.30
C GLY A 69 3.06 -1.35 5.75
N ILE A 70 3.47 -2.54 6.20
CA ILE A 70 4.71 -3.20 5.74
C ILE A 70 4.65 -3.47 4.23
N LYS A 71 3.52 -3.97 3.74
CA LYS A 71 3.31 -4.25 2.32
C LYS A 71 3.40 -2.96 1.49
N THR A 72 2.73 -1.90 1.92
CA THR A 72 2.78 -0.60 1.23
C THR A 72 4.20 -0.04 1.18
N PHE A 73 4.94 -0.10 2.30
CA PHE A 73 6.35 0.31 2.33
C PHE A 73 7.20 -0.45 1.32
N HIS A 74 7.05 -1.78 1.30
CA HIS A 74 7.80 -2.64 0.41
C HIS A 74 7.51 -2.34 -1.06
N GLU A 75 6.23 -2.23 -1.45
CA GLU A 75 5.83 -1.89 -2.81
C GLU A 75 6.36 -0.52 -3.25
N LEU A 76 6.27 0.50 -2.38
CA LEU A 76 6.82 1.83 -2.67
C LEU A 76 8.34 1.79 -2.84
N ASN A 77 9.04 1.03 -1.99
CA ASN A 77 10.49 0.89 -2.05
C ASN A 77 10.95 0.15 -3.32
N GLU A 78 10.17 -0.80 -3.81
CA GLU A 78 10.42 -1.50 -5.07
C GLU A 78 10.06 -0.66 -6.30
N ALA A 79 9.00 0.15 -6.22
CA ALA A 79 8.57 1.04 -7.29
C ALA A 79 9.46 2.28 -7.44
N PHE A 80 10.06 2.78 -6.36
CA PHE A 80 10.82 4.03 -6.37
C PHE A 80 11.99 4.04 -7.37
N PRO A 81 12.85 3.00 -7.46
CA PRO A 81 13.89 2.92 -8.49
C PRO A 81 13.36 2.96 -9.93
N SER A 82 12.14 2.46 -10.15
CA SER A 82 11.50 2.42 -11.47
C SER A 82 11.10 3.79 -12.00
N LEU A 83 11.14 4.84 -11.18
CA LEU A 83 10.95 6.24 -11.60
C LEU A 83 12.01 6.69 -12.61
N LEU A 84 13.22 6.15 -12.52
CA LEU A 84 14.36 6.57 -13.33
C LEU A 84 14.53 5.68 -14.57
N ASP A 85 14.91 6.29 -15.68
CA ASP A 85 15.38 5.59 -16.88
C ASP A 85 16.84 5.14 -16.75
N GLU A 86 17.36 4.51 -17.81
CA GLU A 86 18.71 3.95 -17.86
C GLU A 86 19.81 5.02 -17.70
N ASP A 87 19.50 6.28 -18.05
CA ASP A 87 20.41 7.42 -17.95
C ASP A 87 20.25 8.17 -16.62
N GLY A 88 19.35 7.73 -15.73
CA GLY A 88 19.02 8.36 -14.45
C GLY A 88 18.06 9.54 -14.56
N GLY A 89 17.42 9.74 -15.73
CA GLY A 89 16.37 10.72 -15.96
C GLY A 89 15.02 10.26 -15.41
N LEU A 90 14.18 11.19 -14.97
CA LEU A 90 12.81 10.86 -14.54
C LEU A 90 11.96 10.47 -15.75
N LYS A 91 11.40 9.26 -15.74
CA LYS A 91 10.47 8.79 -16.78
C LYS A 91 9.17 9.60 -16.77
N PRO A 92 8.45 9.73 -17.89
CA PRO A 92 7.06 10.20 -17.88
C PRO A 92 6.18 9.33 -16.96
N PHE A 93 5.19 9.94 -16.31
CA PHE A 93 4.33 9.26 -15.34
C PHE A 93 3.66 8.01 -15.91
N GLU A 94 3.15 8.07 -17.15
CA GLU A 94 2.49 6.93 -17.80
C GLU A 94 3.45 5.76 -18.03
N ARG A 95 4.73 6.04 -18.34
CA ARG A 95 5.74 4.99 -18.52
C ARG A 95 6.09 4.36 -17.18
N PHE A 96 6.29 5.17 -16.15
CA PHE A 96 6.50 4.68 -14.78
C PHE A 96 5.33 3.82 -14.32
N LEU A 97 4.09 4.28 -14.49
CA LEU A 97 2.90 3.57 -14.05
C LEU A 97 2.77 2.20 -14.74
N ASN A 98 3.07 2.11 -16.04
CA ASN A 98 3.07 0.84 -16.76
C ASN A 98 4.15 -0.15 -16.29
N ASP A 99 5.25 0.34 -15.73
CA ASP A 99 6.35 -0.50 -15.23
C ASP A 99 6.04 -1.13 -13.85
N VAL A 100 5.10 -0.55 -13.09
CA VAL A 100 4.80 -0.94 -11.70
C VAL A 100 3.39 -1.49 -11.48
N GLN A 101 2.55 -1.50 -12.51
CA GLN A 101 1.26 -2.22 -12.54
C GLN A 101 1.45 -3.69 -12.90
#